data_AF-A0A0F3RDU2-F1
#
_entry.id   AF-A0A0F3RDU2-F1
#
_cell.length_a   1.000
_cell.length_b   1.000
_cell.length_c   1.000
_cell.angle_alpha   90.00
_cell.angle_beta   90.00
_cell.angle_gamma   90.00
#
_symmetry.space_group_name_H-M   'P 1'
#
loop_
_entity.id
_entity.type
_entity.pdbx_description
1 polymer ?
#
loop_
_entity_poly.entity_id
_entity_poly.type
_entity_poly.pdbx_seq_one_letter_code
_entity_poly.pdbx_strand_id
1 'polypeptide(L)'
;MVKENIPYALIIEDDAILNDDFRNKFLTMLKHLPTDWDLIYLSLSHSKNKIFYNIYNNPYLKKIGHGGYFNTTIGYLIHLKAAQKLLEHSKNLTLEIDNVIYQAFMHNEVQAYVTSPFLIHATFNYI
;
A
#
# COMPACT_ATOMS: atom_id res chain seq x y z
N MET A 1 -3.00 6.69 -14.30
CA MET A 1 -1.80 5.86 -14.55
C MET A 1 -1.99 4.80 -15.63
N VAL A 2 -3.06 3.99 -15.59
CA VAL A 2 -3.24 2.84 -16.50
C VAL A 2 -3.28 3.25 -17.97
N LYS A 3 -4.14 4.22 -18.33
CA LYS A 3 -4.26 4.75 -19.70
C LYS A 3 -2.93 5.25 -20.27
N GLU A 4 -2.13 5.90 -19.43
CA GLU A 4 -0.86 6.54 -19.80
C GLU A 4 0.34 5.59 -19.62
N ASN A 5 0.13 4.31 -19.28
CA ASN A 5 1.18 3.32 -19.02
C ASN A 5 2.28 3.79 -18.04
N ILE A 6 1.90 4.57 -17.01
CA ILE A 6 2.83 5.01 -15.98
C ILE A 6 3.26 3.78 -15.15
N PRO A 7 4.56 3.45 -15.01
CA PRO A 7 5.04 2.20 -14.41
C PRO A 7 4.55 1.96 -12.98
N TYR A 8 4.49 3.04 -12.19
CA TYR A 8 3.88 3.05 -10.87
C TYR A 8 3.52 4.49 -10.49
N ALA A 9 2.58 4.64 -9.55
CA ALA A 9 2.20 5.93 -9.02
C ALA A 9 2.23 5.93 -7.50
N LEU A 10 2.58 7.08 -6.93
CA LEU A 10 2.29 7.42 -5.55
C LEU A 10 0.90 8.06 -5.53
N ILE A 11 -0.03 7.47 -4.78
CA ILE A 11 -1.37 7.99 -4.53
C ILE A 11 -1.42 8.40 -3.06
N ILE A 12 -1.90 9.61 -2.79
CA ILE A 12 -2.08 10.16 -1.45
C ILE A 12 -3.41 10.94 -1.48
N GLU A 13 -4.27 10.72 -0.49
CA GLU A 13 -5.48 11.50 -0.27
C GLU A 13 -5.12 12.94 0.18
N ASP A 14 -6.01 13.91 -0.03
CA ASP A 14 -5.75 15.32 0.23
C ASP A 14 -5.66 15.67 1.73
N ASP A 15 -6.16 14.78 2.60
CA ASP A 15 -6.14 14.90 4.06
C ASP A 15 -5.00 14.12 4.73
N ALA A 16 -4.09 13.53 3.95
CA ALA A 16 -2.93 12.84 4.50
C ALA A 16 -1.86 13.81 5.03
N ILE A 17 -1.40 13.56 6.26
CA ILE A 17 -0.28 14.28 6.86
C ILE A 17 1.00 13.47 6.66
N LEU A 18 2.04 14.12 6.11
CA LEU A 18 3.37 13.52 5.96
C LEU A 18 4.11 13.53 7.29
N ASN A 19 4.68 12.40 7.69
CA ASN A 19 5.48 12.29 8.91
C ASN A 19 6.86 12.92 8.75
N ASP A 20 7.52 13.18 9.89
CA ASP A 20 8.88 13.69 9.92
C ASP A 20 9.83 12.87 9.04
N ASP A 21 10.67 13.59 8.29
CA ASP A 21 11.67 13.00 7.40
C ASP A 21 11.07 12.10 6.30
N PHE A 22 9.80 12.34 5.92
CA PHE A 22 9.08 11.61 4.87
C PHE A 22 9.95 11.38 3.63
N ARG A 23 10.54 12.45 3.08
CA ARG A 23 11.30 12.41 1.83
C ARG A 23 12.49 11.45 1.90
N ASN A 24 13.32 11.53 2.95
CA ASN A 24 14.53 10.72 3.03
C ASN A 24 14.20 9.25 3.31
N LYS A 25 13.22 8.98 4.18
CA LYS A 25 12.73 7.61 4.43
C LYS A 25 12.12 7.00 3.18
N PHE A 26 11.28 7.77 2.47
CA PHE A 26 10.64 7.35 1.23
C PHE A 26 11.67 7.03 0.14
N LEU A 27 12.61 7.94 -0.12
CA LEU A 27 13.67 7.73 -1.10
C LEU A 27 14.60 6.57 -0.73
N THR A 28 14.85 6.35 0.56
CA THR A 28 15.66 5.21 1.03
C THR A 28 14.92 3.90 0.83
N MET A 29 13.60 3.87 1.12
CA MET A 29 12.74 2.73 0.87
C MET A 29 12.73 2.34 -0.62
N LEU A 30 12.69 3.31 -1.54
CA LEU A 30 12.68 3.05 -2.98
C LEU A 30 13.97 2.41 -3.53
N LYS A 31 15.13 2.58 -2.86
CA LYS A 31 16.42 2.06 -3.36
C LYS A 31 16.46 0.53 -3.42
N HIS A 32 15.71 -0.14 -2.57
CA HIS A 32 15.77 -1.60 -2.38
C HIS A 32 14.36 -2.20 -2.33
N LEU A 33 13.57 -1.94 -3.38
CA LEU A 33 12.28 -2.60 -3.52
C LEU A 33 12.44 -4.07 -3.92
N PRO A 34 11.65 -4.99 -3.35
CA PRO A 34 11.49 -6.35 -3.87
C PRO A 34 11.09 -6.31 -5.35
N THR A 35 11.39 -7.33 -6.15
CA THR A 35 11.00 -7.34 -7.58
C THR A 35 9.52 -7.69 -7.79
N ASP A 36 8.88 -8.29 -6.79
CA ASP A 36 7.51 -8.79 -6.86
C ASP A 36 6.46 -7.77 -6.40
N TRP A 37 6.86 -6.60 -5.87
CA TRP A 37 5.93 -5.63 -5.29
C TRP A 37 4.82 -5.19 -6.25
N ASP A 38 3.61 -5.06 -5.68
CA ASP A 38 2.42 -4.56 -6.36
C ASP A 38 1.88 -3.30 -5.66
N LEU A 39 1.84 -3.35 -4.32
CA LEU A 39 1.33 -2.28 -3.46
C LEU A 39 2.28 -2.03 -2.31
N ILE A 40 2.53 -0.76 -1.98
CA ILE A 40 3.26 -0.35 -0.78
C ILE A 40 2.45 0.69 -0.04
N TYR A 41 1.87 0.31 1.09
CA TYR A 41 1.12 1.20 1.97
C TYR A 41 2.05 2.15 2.73
N LEU A 42 1.74 3.44 2.74
CA LEU A 42 2.46 4.45 3.53
C LEU A 42 1.88 4.61 4.95
N SER A 43 0.66 4.12 5.15
CA SER A 43 -0.06 3.95 6.42
C SER A 43 -0.96 2.72 6.29
N LEU A 44 -1.28 2.05 7.40
CA LEU A 44 -2.09 0.83 7.37
C LEU A 44 -2.93 0.67 8.63
N SER A 45 -4.26 0.61 8.46
CA SER A 45 -5.15 0.10 9.49
C SER A 45 -5.14 -1.43 9.43
N HIS A 46 -4.94 -2.09 10.56
CA HIS A 46 -4.82 -3.55 10.59
C HIS A 46 -5.23 -4.14 11.94
N SER A 47 -5.67 -5.39 11.91
CA SER A 47 -5.99 -6.14 13.12
C SER A 47 -4.72 -6.54 13.87
N LYS A 48 -4.84 -6.76 15.19
CA LYS A 48 -3.70 -7.10 16.07
C LYS A 48 -2.95 -8.37 15.65
N ASN A 49 -3.63 -9.31 15.01
CA ASN A 49 -3.06 -10.57 14.51
C ASN A 49 -2.48 -10.45 13.09
N LYS A 50 -2.30 -9.24 12.55
CA LYS A 50 -1.71 -9.05 11.24
C LYS A 50 -0.23 -9.43 11.24
N ILE A 51 0.18 -10.21 10.24
CA ILE A 51 1.55 -10.70 10.09
C ILE A 51 2.34 -9.80 9.14
N PHE A 52 3.59 -9.50 9.52
CA PHE A 52 4.53 -8.71 8.73
C PHE A 52 5.92 -9.37 8.73
N TYR A 53 6.61 -9.31 7.59
CA TYR A 53 7.97 -9.81 7.43
C TYR A 53 8.93 -8.68 7.08
N ASN A 54 10.09 -8.64 7.73
CA ASN A 54 11.13 -7.66 7.40
C ASN A 54 11.73 -7.92 6.02
N ILE A 55 12.09 -6.85 5.31
CA ILE A 55 12.78 -6.93 4.02
C ILE A 55 14.28 -6.69 4.23
N TYR A 56 15.08 -7.64 3.76
CA TYR A 56 16.53 -7.51 3.81
C TYR A 56 16.98 -6.29 3.00
N ASN A 57 17.92 -5.50 3.54
CA ASN A 57 18.41 -4.25 2.98
C ASN A 57 17.36 -3.14 2.76
N ASN A 58 16.17 -3.25 3.34
CA ASN A 58 15.18 -2.17 3.33
C ASN A 58 14.62 -1.93 4.74
N PRO A 59 15.22 -1.00 5.51
CA PRO A 59 14.85 -0.78 6.91
C PRO A 59 13.46 -0.15 7.08
N TYR A 60 12.88 0.37 6.00
CA TYR A 60 11.61 1.08 6.02
C TYR A 60 10.47 0.30 5.39
N LEU A 61 10.66 -0.97 5.04
CA LEU A 61 9.67 -1.77 4.32
C LEU A 61 9.45 -3.13 4.98
N LYS A 62 8.18 -3.54 5.07
CA LYS A 62 7.78 -4.88 5.50
C LYS A 62 6.83 -5.50 4.49
N LYS A 63 6.95 -6.80 4.23
CA LYS A 63 5.96 -7.57 3.46
C LYS A 63 4.75 -7.86 4.34
N ILE A 64 3.56 -7.69 3.78
CA ILE A 64 2.31 -8.04 4.45
C ILE A 64 2.07 -9.54 4.24
N GLY A 65 1.90 -10.29 5.34
CA GLY A 65 1.63 -11.72 5.35
C GLY A 65 0.14 -12.06 5.41
N HIS A 66 -0.19 -13.33 5.15
CA HIS A 66 -1.54 -13.85 5.35
C HIS A 66 -1.82 -14.04 6.84
N GLY A 67 -2.96 -13.52 7.31
CA GLY A 67 -3.34 -13.50 8.72
C GLY A 67 -3.79 -12.10 9.13
N GLY A 68 -4.95 -11.97 9.77
CA GLY A 68 -5.53 -10.67 10.12
C GLY A 68 -6.00 -9.82 8.92
N TYR A 69 -6.97 -8.96 9.19
CA TYR A 69 -7.51 -7.99 8.23
C TYR A 69 -6.64 -6.73 8.20
N PHE A 70 -6.64 -6.04 7.06
CA PHE A 70 -6.08 -4.71 6.92
C PHE A 70 -6.85 -3.92 5.86
N ASN A 71 -6.83 -2.61 6.00
CA ASN A 71 -7.43 -1.68 5.03
C ASN A 71 -6.80 -0.29 5.14
N THR A 72 -7.28 0.58 4.25
CA THR A 72 -7.00 2.02 4.05
C THR A 72 -6.58 2.30 2.61
N THR A 73 -6.86 3.50 2.13
CA THR A 73 -6.36 4.02 0.84
C THR A 73 -5.68 5.37 0.97
N ILE A 74 -5.43 5.84 2.20
CA ILE A 74 -4.94 7.19 2.46
C ILE A 74 -3.63 7.53 1.76
N GLY A 75 -2.76 6.54 1.61
CA GLY A 75 -1.65 6.69 0.69
C GLY A 75 -0.85 5.42 0.52
N TYR A 76 -0.52 5.16 -0.75
CA TYR A 76 0.16 3.96 -1.18
C TYR A 76 0.88 4.18 -2.51
N LEU A 77 1.90 3.37 -2.76
CA LEU A 77 2.43 3.17 -4.10
C LEU A 77 1.72 1.98 -4.73
N ILE A 78 1.46 2.10 -6.02
CA ILE A 78 0.85 1.03 -6.80
C ILE A 78 1.61 0.85 -8.11
N HIS A 79 1.99 -0.39 -8.40
CA HIS A 79 2.60 -0.78 -9.67
C HIS A 79 1.53 -0.90 -10.77
N LEU A 80 1.87 -0.58 -12.02
CA LEU A 80 0.94 -0.62 -13.17
C LEU A 80 0.20 -1.96 -13.30
N LYS A 81 0.94 -3.06 -13.18
CA LYS A 81 0.38 -4.43 -13.22
C LYS A 81 -0.71 -4.67 -12.16
N ALA A 82 -0.56 -4.10 -10.97
CA ALA A 82 -1.55 -4.19 -9.91
C ALA A 82 -2.75 -3.28 -10.19
N ALA A 83 -2.49 -2.05 -10.65
CA ALA A 83 -3.53 -1.10 -11.02
C ALA A 83 -4.44 -1.63 -12.13
N GLN A 84 -3.88 -2.33 -13.12
CA GLN A 84 -4.64 -2.99 -14.19
C GLN A 84 -5.56 -4.08 -13.63
N LYS A 85 -5.04 -4.98 -12.76
CA LYS A 85 -5.86 -6.02 -12.12
C LYS A 85 -7.00 -5.41 -11.30
N LEU A 86 -6.68 -4.45 -10.43
CA LEU A 86 -7.68 -3.82 -9.55
C LEU A 86 -8.75 -3.05 -10.34
N LEU A 87 -8.37 -2.42 -11.46
CA LEU A 87 -9.33 -1.77 -12.36
C LEU A 87 -10.31 -2.78 -12.97
N GLU A 88 -9.83 -3.96 -13.37
CA GLU A 88 -10.69 -5.04 -13.87
C GLU A 88 -11.67 -5.53 -12.80
N HIS A 89 -11.21 -5.76 -11.56
CA HIS A 89 -12.09 -6.14 -10.45
C HIS A 89 -13.12 -5.06 -10.09
N SER A 90 -12.80 -3.79 -10.37
CA SER A 90 -13.65 -2.64 -10.02
C SER A 90 -14.71 -2.30 -11.09
N LYS A 91 -14.73 -2.98 -12.24
CA LYS A 91 -15.63 -2.66 -13.37
C LYS A 91 -17.12 -2.64 -12.99
N ASN A 92 -17.51 -3.53 -12.08
CA ASN A 92 -18.90 -3.67 -11.67
C ASN A 92 -19.23 -2.87 -10.39
N LEU A 93 -18.25 -2.19 -9.79
CA LEU A 93 -18.40 -1.35 -8.58
C LEU A 93 -19.18 -2.03 -7.43
N THR A 94 -18.98 -3.33 -7.25
CA THR A 94 -19.71 -4.13 -6.26
C THR A 94 -19.19 -4.01 -4.83
N LEU A 95 -17.97 -3.50 -4.66
CA LEU A 95 -17.27 -3.38 -3.38
C LEU A 95 -16.54 -2.05 -3.31
N GLU A 96 -16.29 -1.58 -2.08
CA GLU A 96 -15.38 -0.47 -1.83
C GLU A 96 -13.95 -0.83 -2.28
N ILE A 97 -13.19 0.17 -2.71
CA ILE A 97 -11.87 -0.04 -3.31
C ILE A 97 -10.87 -0.71 -2.35
N ASP A 98 -10.95 -0.42 -1.06
CA ASP A 98 -10.11 -1.05 -0.04
C ASP A 98 -10.45 -2.54 0.12
N ASN A 99 -11.73 -2.91 0.05
CA ASN A 99 -12.18 -4.30 0.03
C ASN A 99 -11.79 -5.03 -1.26
N VAL A 100 -11.83 -4.36 -2.42
CA VAL A 100 -11.31 -4.92 -3.68
C VAL A 100 -9.81 -5.25 -3.56
N ILE A 101 -9.02 -4.32 -3.03
CA ILE A 101 -7.58 -4.53 -2.83
C ILE A 101 -7.33 -5.68 -1.85
N TYR A 102 -8.06 -5.71 -0.73
CA TYR A 102 -7.93 -6.77 0.26
C TYR A 102 -8.27 -8.15 -0.34
N GLN A 103 -9.33 -8.27 -1.13
CA GLN A 103 -9.67 -9.53 -1.79
C GLN A 103 -8.59 -9.97 -2.81
N ALA A 104 -8.09 -9.05 -3.62
CA ALA A 104 -6.99 -9.35 -4.55
C ALA A 104 -5.73 -9.83 -3.81
N PHE A 105 -5.42 -9.24 -2.65
CA PHE A 105 -4.34 -9.72 -1.78
C PHE A 105 -4.64 -11.14 -1.26
N MET A 106 -5.85 -11.38 -0.75
CA MET A 106 -6.24 -12.69 -0.20
C MET A 106 -6.21 -13.81 -1.24
N HIS A 107 -6.47 -13.49 -2.51
CA HIS A 107 -6.37 -14.40 -3.64
C HIS A 107 -4.96 -14.52 -4.22
N ASN A 108 -3.94 -13.89 -3.60
CA ASN A 108 -2.55 -13.83 -4.06
C ASN A 108 -2.38 -13.17 -5.45
N GLU A 109 -3.35 -12.36 -5.88
CA GLU A 109 -3.28 -11.66 -7.16
C GLU A 109 -2.36 -10.44 -7.09
N VAL A 110 -2.13 -9.90 -5.88
CA VAL A 110 -1.21 -8.79 -5.61
C VAL A 110 -0.32 -9.06 -4.39
N GLN A 111 0.93 -8.61 -4.44
CA GLN A 111 1.88 -8.63 -3.34
C GLN A 111 1.93 -7.26 -2.63
N ALA A 112 1.46 -7.23 -1.38
CA ALA A 112 1.37 -6.00 -0.61
C ALA A 112 2.50 -5.86 0.43
N TYR A 113 2.96 -4.62 0.59
CA TYR A 113 4.00 -4.21 1.51
C TYR A 113 3.54 -2.97 2.27
N VAL A 114 4.22 -2.63 3.35
CA VAL A 114 3.92 -1.45 4.16
C VAL A 114 5.20 -0.81 4.67
N THR A 115 5.20 0.51 4.77
CA THR A 115 6.31 1.23 5.38
C THR A 115 6.34 1.06 6.89
N SER A 116 7.52 0.89 7.47
CA SER A 116 7.71 0.80 8.94
C SER A 116 8.91 1.66 9.35
N PRO A 117 8.73 2.80 10.05
CA PRO A 117 7.45 3.34 10.51
C PRO A 117 6.54 3.77 9.35
N PHE A 118 5.25 4.01 9.63
CA PHE A 118 4.37 4.66 8.67
C PHE A 118 4.96 6.02 8.27
N LEU A 119 4.83 6.35 7.00
CA LEU A 119 5.33 7.61 6.44
C LEU A 119 4.27 8.69 6.40
N ILE A 120 2.99 8.32 6.49
CA ILE A 120 1.88 9.26 6.57
C ILE A 120 0.90 8.83 7.67
N HIS A 121 -0.01 9.73 8.05
CA HIS A 121 -1.18 9.42 8.87
C HIS A 121 -2.39 10.25 8.41
N ALA A 122 -3.59 9.81 8.75
CA ALA A 122 -4.81 10.59 8.54
C ALA A 122 -4.94 11.65 9.62
N THR A 123 -5.55 12.78 9.28
CA THR A 123 -6.20 13.64 10.26
C THR A 123 -7.37 12.90 10.91
N PHE A 124 -7.08 12.04 11.89
CA PHE A 124 -8.13 11.60 12.81
C PHE A 124 -8.48 12.79 13.70
N ASN A 125 -9.53 13.53 13.35
CA ASN A 125 -10.30 14.26 14.34
C ASN A 125 -10.90 13.18 15.26
N TYR A 126 -10.29 12.97 16.42
CA TYR A 126 -10.94 12.25 17.50
C TYR A 126 -12.26 12.98 17.79
N ILE A 127 -13.39 12.34 17.46
CA ILE A 127 -14.68 12.65 18.07
C ILE A 127 -14.95 11.56 19.10
#